data_AF-E1VLH8-F1
#
_entry.id   AF-E1VLH8-F1
#
_cell.length_a   1.000
_cell.length_b   1.000
_cell.length_c   1.000
_cell.angle_alpha   90.00
_cell.angle_beta   90.00
_cell.angle_gamma   90.00
#
_symmetry.space_group_name_H-M   'P 1'
#
loop_
_entity.id
_entity.type
_entity.pdbx_description
1 polymer ?
#
loop_
_entity_poly.entity_id
_entity_poly.type
_entity_poly.pdbx_seq_one_letter_code
_entity_poly.pdbx_strand_id
1 'polypeptide(L)'
;MTGVRMLQLLASKMSGMSLRSKIMLLAWGPFFLSVFYAYHYFIDLTSQRTETRLTAQVIELQNTLEGITLQLGRERGTSLGFVGSAGAQLTDQLKEARSETDARIERWNQAINRNGLKLSKDTQTRIHELLDPVLLQRDQWRGRVDALDASTTLQDYSRANRVGLDAMALLVNEISQRDMLDAARSMLIISEAAEAAGQERALVSHLIAKGSGDATQARHLREVHDQLQLLRH
;
A
#
# COMPACT_ATOMS: atom_id res chain seq x y z
N MET A 1 -15.37 -52.70 -5.23
CA MET A 1 -15.91 -53.89 -4.52
C MET A 1 -15.80 -53.82 -2.98
N THR A 2 -15.14 -52.83 -2.39
CA THR A 2 -14.93 -52.70 -0.93
C THR A 2 -16.13 -52.11 -0.17
N GLY A 3 -16.87 -51.15 -0.75
CA GLY A 3 -18.02 -50.51 -0.09
C GLY A 3 -19.22 -51.43 0.18
N VAL A 4 -19.52 -52.35 -0.74
CA VAL A 4 -20.66 -53.28 -0.61
C VAL A 4 -20.43 -54.31 0.51
N ARG A 5 -19.20 -54.82 0.63
CA ARG A 5 -18.81 -55.71 1.75
C ARG A 5 -18.86 -55.00 3.10
N MET A 6 -18.48 -53.72 3.16
CA MET A 6 -18.55 -52.92 4.37
C MET A 6 -20.00 -52.69 4.82
N LEU A 7 -20.91 -52.40 3.88
CA LEU A 7 -22.34 -52.27 4.14
C LEU A 7 -22.97 -53.58 4.62
N GLN A 8 -22.59 -54.71 4.03
CA GLN A 8 -23.06 -56.04 4.45
C GLN A 8 -22.56 -56.44 5.85
N LEU A 9 -21.31 -56.10 6.20
CA LEU A 9 -20.75 -56.32 7.55
C LEU A 9 -21.41 -55.43 8.61
N LEU A 10 -21.76 -54.19 8.25
CA LEU A 10 -22.54 -53.29 9.12
C LEU A 10 -23.95 -53.84 9.33
N ALA A 11 -24.61 -54.30 8.26
CA ALA A 11 -25.95 -54.87 8.33
C ALA A 11 -26.01 -56.15 9.18
N SER A 12 -25.01 -57.03 9.08
CA SER A 12 -24.95 -58.26 9.88
C SER A 12 -24.63 -57.99 11.36
N LYS A 13 -23.81 -56.98 11.68
CA LYS A 13 -23.59 -56.53 13.06
C LYS A 13 -24.81 -55.87 13.68
N MET A 14 -25.62 -55.16 12.87
CA MET A 14 -26.83 -54.49 13.34
C MET A 14 -27.97 -55.47 13.65
N SER A 15 -28.02 -56.66 13.04
CA SER A 15 -29.15 -57.59 13.19
C SER A 15 -29.40 -58.05 14.64
N GLY A 16 -28.34 -58.15 15.46
CA GLY A 16 -28.41 -58.54 16.88
C GLY A 16 -28.67 -57.42 17.89
N MET A 17 -28.80 -56.16 17.44
CA MET A 17 -28.97 -55.00 18.34
C MET A 17 -30.44 -54.65 18.58
N SER A 18 -30.75 -54.15 19.79
CA SER A 18 -32.08 -53.61 20.11
C SER A 18 -32.47 -52.45 19.18
N LEU A 19 -33.76 -52.29 18.90
CA LEU A 19 -34.28 -51.25 18.00
C LEU A 19 -33.83 -49.84 18.41
N ARG A 20 -33.71 -49.58 19.72
CA ARG A 20 -33.22 -48.30 20.27
C ARG A 20 -31.79 -48.00 19.84
N SER A 21 -30.91 -49.01 19.89
CA SER A 21 -29.50 -48.86 19.52
C SER A 21 -29.33 -48.66 18.00
N LYS A 22 -30.20 -49.26 17.17
CA LYS A 22 -30.22 -49.03 15.71
C LYS A 22 -30.61 -47.60 15.37
N ILE A 23 -31.64 -47.06 16.01
CA ILE A 23 -32.11 -45.69 15.82
C ILE A 23 -31.05 -44.70 16.31
N MET A 24 -30.43 -44.95 17.47
CA MET A 24 -29.31 -44.11 17.95
C MET A 24 -28.16 -44.10 16.96
N LEU A 25 -27.71 -45.27 16.47
CA LEU A 25 -26.60 -45.35 15.51
C LEU A 25 -26.89 -44.55 14.23
N LEU A 26 -28.14 -44.62 13.74
CA LEU A 26 -28.58 -43.87 12.56
C LEU A 26 -28.59 -42.35 12.80
N ALA A 27 -28.88 -41.92 14.04
CA ALA A 27 -28.89 -40.50 14.43
C ALA A 27 -27.48 -39.93 14.69
N TRP A 28 -26.55 -40.74 15.19
CA TRP A 28 -25.17 -40.31 15.48
C TRP A 28 -24.37 -39.97 14.23
N GLY A 29 -24.59 -40.65 13.11
CA GLY A 29 -23.89 -40.38 11.84
C GLY A 29 -24.07 -38.93 11.35
N PRO A 30 -25.31 -38.49 11.09
CA PRO A 30 -25.60 -37.10 10.71
C PRO A 30 -25.16 -36.09 11.76
N PHE A 31 -25.26 -36.42 13.05
CA PHE A 31 -24.80 -35.57 14.14
C PHE A 31 -23.29 -35.30 14.06
N PHE A 32 -22.45 -36.34 13.99
CA PHE A 32 -21.00 -36.15 13.89
C PHE A 32 -20.58 -35.47 12.59
N LEU A 33 -21.27 -35.74 11.47
CA LEU A 33 -21.01 -35.04 10.21
C LEU A 33 -21.30 -33.54 10.33
N SER A 34 -22.41 -33.18 11.00
CA SER A 34 -22.78 -31.78 11.24
C SER A 34 -21.80 -31.07 12.19
N VAL A 35 -21.35 -31.73 13.25
CA VAL A 35 -20.34 -31.19 14.18
C VAL A 35 -19.00 -31.01 13.47
N PHE A 36 -18.59 -31.96 12.64
CA PHE A 36 -17.36 -31.87 11.84
C PHE A 36 -17.41 -30.68 10.87
N TYR A 37 -18.51 -30.52 10.11
CA TYR A 37 -18.69 -29.38 9.23
C TYR A 37 -18.77 -28.06 9.99
N ALA A 38 -19.48 -28.01 11.12
CA ALA A 38 -19.57 -26.82 11.96
C ALA A 38 -18.21 -26.42 12.52
N TYR A 39 -17.39 -27.39 12.93
CA TYR A 39 -16.03 -27.18 13.41
C TYR A 39 -15.13 -26.59 12.31
N HIS A 40 -15.13 -27.18 11.11
CA HIS A 40 -14.39 -26.66 9.96
C HIS A 40 -14.86 -25.26 9.55
N TYR A 41 -16.18 -25.06 9.47
CA TYR A 41 -16.77 -23.77 9.15
C TYR A 41 -16.39 -22.68 10.16
N PHE A 42 -16.33 -23.02 11.45
CA PHE A 42 -15.95 -22.09 12.51
C PHE A 42 -14.45 -21.68 12.42
N ILE A 43 -13.57 -22.61 12.07
CA ILE A 43 -12.15 -22.31 11.84
C ILE A 43 -11.98 -21.38 10.64
N ASP A 44 -12.65 -21.67 9.52
CA ASP A 44 -12.60 -20.84 8.31
C ASP A 44 -13.12 -19.41 8.56
N LEU A 45 -14.21 -19.28 9.33
CA LEU A 45 -14.77 -17.98 9.70
C LEU A 45 -13.77 -17.11 10.49
N THR A 46 -12.96 -17.74 11.33
CA THR A 46 -11.98 -17.03 12.16
C THR A 46 -10.77 -16.59 11.34
N SER A 47 -10.35 -17.41 10.37
CA SER A 47 -9.30 -17.04 9.40
C SER A 47 -9.75 -15.86 8.52
N GLN A 48 -10.96 -15.93 7.94
CA GLN A 48 -11.52 -14.84 7.11
C GLN A 48 -11.59 -13.50 7.85
N ARG A 49 -12.03 -13.48 9.11
CA ARG A 49 -12.09 -12.25 9.91
C ARG A 49 -10.71 -11.62 10.11
N THR A 50 -9.67 -12.43 10.26
CA THR A 50 -8.30 -11.96 10.46
C THR A 50 -7.75 -11.38 9.17
N GLU A 51 -7.96 -12.05 8.04
CA GLU A 51 -7.55 -11.55 6.72
C GLU A 51 -8.26 -10.26 6.32
N THR A 52 -9.57 -10.16 6.55
CA THR A 52 -10.32 -8.93 6.27
C THR A 52 -9.83 -7.78 7.13
N ARG A 53 -9.49 -8.03 8.40
CA ARG A 53 -8.92 -7.00 9.28
C ARG A 53 -7.52 -6.57 8.84
N LEU A 54 -6.65 -7.52 8.48
CA LEU A 54 -5.33 -7.22 7.92
C LEU A 54 -5.48 -6.35 6.67
N THR A 55 -6.36 -6.74 5.76
CA THR A 55 -6.55 -6.02 4.51
C THR A 55 -7.08 -4.60 4.72
N ALA A 56 -8.02 -4.40 5.64
CA ALA A 56 -8.48 -3.06 6.00
C ALA A 56 -7.34 -2.19 6.56
N GLN A 57 -6.46 -2.76 7.39
CA GLN A 57 -5.28 -2.07 7.90
C GLN A 57 -4.27 -1.75 6.79
N VAL A 58 -4.07 -2.66 5.85
CA VAL A 58 -3.21 -2.45 4.68
C VAL A 58 -3.73 -1.29 3.82
N ILE A 59 -5.03 -1.25 3.52
CA ILE A 59 -5.64 -0.15 2.76
C ILE A 59 -5.50 1.19 3.50
N GLU A 60 -5.71 1.20 4.82
CA GLU A 60 -5.49 2.39 5.66
C GLU A 60 -4.04 2.89 5.55
N LEU A 61 -3.07 1.97 5.65
CA LEU A 61 -1.65 2.29 5.52
C LEU A 61 -1.30 2.79 4.11
N GLN A 62 -1.86 2.18 3.05
CA GLN A 62 -1.70 2.67 1.69
C GLN A 62 -2.22 4.10 1.53
N ASN A 63 -3.40 4.43 2.09
CA ASN A 63 -3.95 5.79 2.06
C ASN A 63 -3.03 6.80 2.76
N THR A 64 -2.40 6.40 3.87
CA THR A 64 -1.43 7.27 4.55
C THR A 64 -0.16 7.48 3.73
N LEU A 65 0.34 6.46 3.02
CA LEU A 65 1.51 6.58 2.13
C LEU A 65 1.21 7.38 0.87
N GLU A 66 0.05 7.20 0.25
CA GLU A 66 -0.41 8.05 -0.86
C GLU A 66 -0.45 9.52 -0.40
N GLY A 67 -0.98 9.77 0.80
CA GLY A 67 -0.98 11.11 1.38
C GLY A 67 0.42 11.71 1.54
N ILE A 68 1.44 10.90 1.87
CA ILE A 68 2.83 11.36 1.91
C ILE A 68 3.34 11.67 0.50
N THR A 69 3.19 10.74 -0.45
CA THR A 69 3.76 10.90 -1.80
C THR A 69 3.14 12.09 -2.55
N LEU A 70 1.83 12.30 -2.42
CA LEU A 70 1.14 13.46 -2.95
C LEU A 70 1.72 14.76 -2.38
N GLN A 71 1.94 14.80 -1.06
CA GLN A 71 2.37 16.00 -0.38
C GLN A 71 3.85 16.32 -0.62
N LEU A 72 4.71 15.31 -0.68
CA LEU A 72 6.08 15.44 -1.17
C LEU A 72 6.11 15.95 -2.63
N GLY A 73 5.18 15.51 -3.47
CA GLY A 73 5.00 16.01 -4.83
C GLY A 73 4.61 17.50 -4.87
N ARG A 74 3.71 17.93 -3.98
CA ARG A 74 3.32 19.34 -3.79
C ARG A 74 4.53 20.16 -3.33
N GLU A 75 5.24 19.70 -2.30
CA GLU A 75 6.42 20.37 -1.75
C GLU A 75 7.55 20.50 -2.79
N ARG A 76 7.77 19.46 -3.60
CA ARG A 76 8.69 19.49 -4.75
C ARG A 76 8.34 20.59 -5.75
N GLY A 77 7.07 20.62 -6.18
CA GLY A 77 6.58 21.59 -7.16
C GLY A 77 6.69 23.03 -6.66
N THR A 78 6.29 23.28 -5.41
CA THR A 78 6.40 24.60 -4.79
C THR A 78 7.87 25.00 -4.57
N SER A 79 8.74 24.07 -4.17
CA SER A 79 10.17 24.33 -3.99
C SER A 79 10.82 24.75 -5.31
N LEU A 80 10.57 24.01 -6.39
CA LEU A 80 11.14 24.32 -7.70
C LEU A 80 10.62 25.64 -8.27
N GLY A 81 9.34 25.98 -8.03
CA GLY A 81 8.77 27.26 -8.42
C GLY A 81 9.34 28.43 -7.59
N PHE A 82 9.47 28.24 -6.26
CA PHE A 82 10.10 29.21 -5.36
C PHE A 82 11.53 29.54 -5.82
N VAL A 83 12.37 28.51 -6.01
CA VAL A 83 13.75 28.70 -6.51
C VAL A 83 13.76 29.30 -7.92
N GLY A 84 12.88 28.83 -8.81
CA GLY A 84 12.76 29.36 -10.17
C GLY A 84 12.44 30.85 -10.20
N SER A 85 11.64 31.33 -9.25
CA SER A 85 11.32 32.76 -9.07
C SER A 85 12.36 33.55 -8.27
N ALA A 86 13.53 32.98 -7.99
CA ALA A 86 14.57 33.54 -7.11
C ALA A 86 14.03 33.92 -5.71
N GLY A 87 13.06 33.17 -5.21
CA GLY A 87 12.42 33.37 -3.91
C GLY A 87 11.33 34.45 -3.86
N ALA A 88 10.98 35.06 -5.00
CA ALA A 88 9.98 36.13 -5.06
C ALA A 88 8.53 35.63 -5.03
N GLN A 89 8.28 34.37 -5.39
CA GLN A 89 6.94 33.77 -5.46
C GLN A 89 6.89 32.45 -4.68
N LEU A 90 5.67 32.04 -4.32
CA LEU A 90 5.38 30.76 -3.68
C LEU A 90 5.89 30.57 -2.24
N THR A 91 6.31 31.64 -1.56
CA THR A 91 6.82 31.58 -0.18
C THR A 91 5.80 31.00 0.80
N ASP A 92 4.55 31.49 0.76
CA ASP A 92 3.49 31.01 1.65
C ASP A 92 3.08 29.58 1.30
N GLN A 93 2.95 29.28 0.01
CA GLN A 93 2.62 27.95 -0.50
C GLN A 93 3.70 26.92 -0.16
N LEU A 94 4.98 27.31 -0.17
CA LEU A 94 6.10 26.45 0.23
C LEU A 94 6.04 26.16 1.73
N LYS A 95 5.76 27.17 2.56
CA LYS A 95 5.60 27.01 4.01
C LYS A 95 4.43 26.09 4.34
N GLU A 96 3.29 26.29 3.69
CA GLU A 96 2.10 25.43 3.82
C GLU A 96 2.42 24.00 3.38
N ALA A 97 3.02 23.83 2.20
CA ALA A 97 3.36 22.51 1.67
C ALA A 97 4.27 21.74 2.62
N ARG A 98 5.30 22.41 3.19
CA ARG A 98 6.22 21.82 4.17
C ARG A 98 5.48 21.32 5.41
N SER A 99 4.64 22.17 5.99
CA SER A 99 3.87 21.85 7.21
C SER A 99 2.92 20.68 6.98
N GLU A 100 2.25 20.64 5.82
CA GLU A 100 1.36 19.54 5.47
C GLU A 100 2.15 18.24 5.24
N THR A 101 3.35 18.28 4.65
CA THR A 101 4.20 17.09 4.49
C THR A 101 4.57 16.52 5.84
N ASP A 102 5.00 17.37 6.77
CA ASP A 102 5.35 16.96 8.13
C ASP A 102 4.15 16.32 8.84
N ALA A 103 2.95 16.91 8.70
CA ALA A 103 1.73 16.34 9.25
C ALA A 103 1.34 14.98 8.64
N ARG A 104 1.64 14.74 7.35
CA ARG A 104 1.38 13.44 6.70
C ARG A 104 2.35 12.37 7.17
N ILE A 105 3.63 12.72 7.31
CA ILE A 105 4.66 11.81 7.83
C ILE A 105 4.36 11.44 9.28
N GLU A 106 3.94 12.39 10.10
CA GLU A 106 3.54 12.10 11.48
C GLU A 106 2.34 11.15 11.56
N ARG A 107 1.31 11.36 10.73
CA ARG A 107 0.17 10.43 10.65
C ARG A 107 0.59 9.03 10.22
N TRP A 108 1.50 8.91 9.27
CA TRP A 108 2.07 7.63 8.87
C TRP A 108 2.79 6.94 10.03
N ASN A 109 3.67 7.66 10.73
CA ASN A 109 4.40 7.14 11.87
C ASN A 109 3.46 6.62 12.96
N GLN A 110 2.34 7.31 13.20
CA GLN A 110 1.30 6.86 14.13
C GLN A 110 0.56 5.62 13.63
N ALA A 111 0.25 5.55 12.33
CA ALA A 111 -0.49 4.44 11.74
C ALA A 111 0.34 3.15 11.70
N ILE A 112 1.60 3.21 11.26
CA ILE A 112 2.47 2.04 11.12
C ILE A 112 2.91 1.49 12.49
N ASN A 113 3.01 2.34 13.52
CA ASN A 113 3.38 1.92 14.87
C ASN A 113 2.18 1.64 15.78
N ARG A 114 0.96 1.65 15.25
CA ARG A 114 -0.26 1.47 16.04
C ARG A 114 -0.33 0.07 16.65
N ASN A 115 -0.69 0.00 17.94
CA ASN A 115 -0.96 -1.27 18.61
C ASN A 115 -2.08 -2.07 17.91
N GLY A 116 -1.85 -3.38 17.75
CA GLY A 116 -2.83 -4.27 17.11
C GLY A 116 -2.80 -4.27 15.58
N LEU A 117 -1.74 -3.72 14.97
CA LEU A 117 -1.42 -3.97 13.57
C LEU A 117 -1.21 -5.48 13.35
N LYS A 118 -1.81 -6.01 12.28
CA LYS A 118 -1.72 -7.42 11.87
C LYS A 118 -0.69 -7.65 10.77
N LEU A 119 -0.08 -6.58 10.28
CA LEU A 119 1.01 -6.61 9.30
C LEU A 119 2.17 -7.48 9.80
N SER A 120 2.81 -8.21 8.89
CA SER A 120 4.00 -8.97 9.26
C SER A 120 5.12 -8.04 9.76
N LYS A 121 5.88 -8.49 10.77
CA LYS A 121 6.99 -7.71 11.33
C LYS A 121 8.10 -7.47 10.30
N ASP A 122 8.31 -8.42 9.40
CA ASP A 122 9.32 -8.32 8.35
C ASP A 122 8.94 -7.23 7.35
N THR A 123 7.68 -7.18 6.91
CA THR A 123 7.17 -6.11 6.05
C THR A 123 7.22 -4.76 6.74
N GLN A 124 6.82 -4.68 8.02
CA GLN A 124 6.93 -3.45 8.79
C GLN A 124 8.39 -2.95 8.86
N THR A 125 9.33 -3.84 9.19
CA THR A 125 10.76 -3.52 9.28
C THR A 125 11.29 -3.02 7.93
N ARG A 126 10.96 -3.73 6.84
CA ARG A 126 11.43 -3.36 5.51
C ARG A 126 10.88 -2.02 5.05
N ILE A 127 9.64 -1.69 5.41
CA ILE A 127 9.07 -0.37 5.12
C ILE A 127 9.83 0.73 5.88
N HIS A 128 10.14 0.54 7.16
CA HIS A 128 10.97 1.47 7.93
C HIS A 128 12.37 1.66 7.34
N GLU A 129 13.04 0.56 6.98
CA GLU A 129 14.37 0.58 6.37
C GLU A 129 14.40 1.34 5.03
N LEU A 130 13.29 1.34 4.29
CA LEU A 130 13.15 2.07 3.04
C LEU A 130 12.84 3.56 3.28
N LEU A 131 11.79 3.87 4.05
CA LEU A 131 11.24 5.22 4.19
C LEU A 131 12.05 6.11 5.13
N ASP A 132 12.45 5.61 6.29
CA ASP A 132 13.00 6.46 7.35
C ASP A 132 14.30 7.18 6.89
N PRO A 133 15.27 6.51 6.22
CA PRO A 133 16.49 7.17 5.77
C PRO A 133 16.25 8.30 4.78
N VAL A 134 15.26 8.16 3.89
CA VAL A 134 14.96 9.18 2.87
C VAL A 134 14.21 10.36 3.47
N LEU A 135 13.27 10.10 4.39
CA LEU A 135 12.50 11.15 5.06
C LEU A 135 13.36 12.00 6.01
N LEU A 136 14.38 11.40 6.64
CA LEU A 136 15.34 12.13 7.49
C LEU A 136 16.20 13.15 6.73
N GLN A 137 16.36 13.01 5.42
CA GLN A 137 17.15 13.94 4.61
C GLN A 137 16.38 15.20 4.18
N ARG A 138 15.07 15.27 4.45
CA ARG A 138 14.20 16.36 3.97
C ARG A 138 14.65 17.73 4.40
N ASP A 139 15.11 17.89 5.64
CA ASP A 139 15.56 19.19 6.14
C ASP A 139 16.82 19.68 5.40
N GLN A 140 17.69 18.76 4.97
CA GLN A 140 18.83 19.10 4.12
C GLN A 140 18.38 19.61 2.74
N TRP A 141 17.35 18.98 2.15
CA TRP A 141 16.81 19.40 0.86
C TRP A 141 16.14 20.78 0.98
N ARG A 142 15.36 20.99 2.04
CA ARG A 142 14.73 22.27 2.37
C ARG A 142 15.77 23.38 2.54
N GLY A 143 16.89 23.10 3.23
CA GLY A 143 17.99 24.04 3.37
C GLY A 143 18.61 24.45 2.03
N ARG A 144 18.75 23.53 1.06
CA ARG A 144 19.18 23.89 -0.31
C ARG A 144 18.16 24.77 -1.02
N VAL A 145 16.87 24.43 -0.93
CA VAL A 145 15.79 25.23 -1.51
C VAL A 145 15.78 26.65 -0.93
N ASP A 146 15.98 26.79 0.37
CA ASP A 146 16.04 28.09 1.05
C ASP A 146 17.27 28.90 0.63
N ALA A 147 18.38 28.22 0.31
CA ALA A 147 19.57 28.82 -0.29
C ALA A 147 19.44 29.07 -1.81
N LEU A 148 18.24 28.90 -2.39
CA LEU A 148 17.95 29.05 -3.82
C LEU A 148 18.74 28.08 -4.72
N ASP A 149 19.11 26.92 -4.20
CA ASP A 149 19.75 25.84 -4.95
C ASP A 149 18.73 24.74 -5.30
N ALA A 150 18.39 24.66 -6.59
CA ALA A 150 17.48 23.65 -7.13
C ALA A 150 18.19 22.45 -7.78
N SER A 151 19.53 22.37 -7.73
CA SER A 151 20.34 21.39 -8.49
C SER A 151 19.88 19.94 -8.33
N THR A 152 19.53 19.51 -7.12
CA THR A 152 19.07 18.15 -6.83
C THR A 152 17.60 18.08 -6.41
N THR A 153 16.90 19.21 -6.30
CA THR A 153 15.55 19.28 -5.71
C THR A 153 14.56 18.36 -6.42
N LEU A 154 14.52 18.36 -7.75
CA LEU A 154 13.63 17.45 -8.48
C LEU A 154 13.94 15.99 -8.15
N GLN A 155 15.22 15.60 -8.15
CA GLN A 155 15.65 14.23 -7.96
C GLN A 155 15.42 13.72 -6.53
N ASP A 156 15.70 14.56 -5.52
CA ASP A 156 15.58 14.20 -4.10
C ASP A 156 14.14 13.86 -3.74
N TYR A 157 13.20 14.75 -4.04
CA TYR A 157 11.78 14.51 -3.77
C TYR A 157 11.20 13.39 -4.64
N SER A 158 11.62 13.26 -5.91
CA SER A 158 11.14 12.17 -6.77
C SER A 158 11.63 10.81 -6.28
N ARG A 159 12.86 10.74 -5.75
CA ARG A 159 13.37 9.53 -5.10
C ARG A 159 12.58 9.21 -3.84
N ALA A 160 12.27 10.20 -3.01
CA ALA A 160 11.44 10.02 -1.82
C ALA A 160 10.04 9.48 -2.19
N ASN A 161 9.42 10.02 -3.24
CA ASN A 161 8.14 9.51 -3.74
C ASN A 161 8.23 8.08 -4.24
N ARG A 162 9.28 7.74 -5.01
CA ARG A 162 9.50 6.36 -5.46
C ARG A 162 9.60 5.38 -4.29
N VAL A 163 10.37 5.74 -3.25
CA VAL A 163 10.47 4.95 -2.02
C VAL A 163 9.10 4.78 -1.33
N GLY A 164 8.27 5.83 -1.31
CA GLY A 164 6.90 5.74 -0.81
C GLY A 164 6.02 4.78 -1.61
N LEU A 165 6.14 4.80 -2.94
CA LEU A 165 5.44 3.86 -3.84
C LEU A 165 5.94 2.42 -3.65
N ASP A 166 7.24 2.22 -3.47
CA ASP A 166 7.81 0.90 -3.17
C ASP A 166 7.30 0.35 -1.83
N ALA A 167 7.15 1.22 -0.82
CA ALA A 167 6.52 0.86 0.45
C ALA A 167 5.03 0.48 0.27
N MET A 168 4.29 1.19 -0.59
CA MET A 168 2.92 0.80 -0.94
C MET A 168 2.87 -0.57 -1.61
N ALA A 169 3.85 -0.91 -2.47
CA ALA A 169 3.95 -2.22 -3.10
C ALA A 169 4.22 -3.36 -2.09
N LEU A 170 5.04 -3.10 -1.07
CA LEU A 170 5.24 -4.05 0.04
C LEU A 170 3.94 -4.33 0.79
N LEU A 171 3.12 -3.31 1.02
CA LEU A 171 1.81 -3.46 1.65
C LEU A 171 0.85 -4.30 0.80
N VAL A 172 0.83 -4.11 -0.53
CA VAL A 172 0.00 -4.92 -1.46
C VAL A 172 0.30 -6.42 -1.30
N ASN A 173 1.56 -6.78 -1.08
CA ASN A 173 1.99 -8.19 -0.98
C ASN A 173 1.46 -8.92 0.26
N GLU A 174 0.89 -8.20 1.23
CA GLU A 174 0.31 -8.79 2.44
C GLU A 174 -1.19 -9.14 2.27
N ILE A 175 -1.80 -8.79 1.13
CA ILE A 175 -3.22 -9.05 0.87
C ILE A 175 -3.40 -10.41 0.17
N SER A 176 -4.09 -11.33 0.84
CA SER A 176 -4.46 -12.64 0.27
C SER A 176 -5.79 -12.61 -0.52
N GLN A 177 -6.70 -11.69 -0.20
CA GLN A 177 -8.05 -11.64 -0.77
C GLN A 177 -8.04 -10.96 -2.14
N ARG A 178 -8.43 -11.67 -3.20
CA ARG A 178 -8.35 -11.20 -4.60
C ARG A 178 -9.03 -9.84 -4.84
N ASP A 179 -10.28 -9.69 -4.44
CA ASP A 179 -11.04 -8.46 -4.73
C ASP A 179 -10.40 -7.22 -4.08
N MET A 180 -9.82 -7.38 -2.89
CA MET A 180 -9.15 -6.29 -2.19
C MET A 180 -7.72 -6.06 -2.69
N LEU A 181 -7.07 -7.12 -3.18
CA LEU A 181 -5.76 -7.03 -3.84
C LEU A 181 -5.85 -6.19 -5.12
N ASP A 182 -6.92 -6.35 -5.90
CA ASP A 182 -7.14 -5.57 -7.12
C ASP A 182 -7.35 -4.09 -6.81
N ALA A 183 -8.09 -3.76 -5.75
CA ALA A 183 -8.27 -2.38 -5.30
C ALA A 183 -6.94 -1.74 -4.85
N ALA A 184 -6.17 -2.47 -4.03
CA ALA A 184 -4.87 -2.01 -3.53
C ALA A 184 -3.83 -1.82 -4.64
N ARG A 185 -3.84 -2.69 -5.66
CA ARG A 185 -3.01 -2.55 -6.87
C ARG A 185 -3.44 -1.38 -7.73
N SER A 186 -4.74 -1.20 -7.93
CA SER A 186 -5.28 -0.07 -8.69
C SER A 186 -4.86 1.25 -8.07
N MET A 187 -4.91 1.34 -6.74
CA MET A 187 -4.44 2.51 -6.00
C MET A 187 -2.94 2.76 -6.21
N LEU A 188 -2.09 1.72 -6.15
CA LEU A 188 -0.66 1.84 -6.45
C LEU A 188 -0.42 2.38 -7.86
N ILE A 189 -1.08 1.81 -8.88
CA ILE A 189 -0.94 2.23 -10.28
C ILE A 189 -1.36 3.70 -10.47
N ILE A 190 -2.48 4.10 -9.84
CA ILE A 190 -2.94 5.49 -9.87
C ILE A 190 -1.90 6.42 -9.25
N SER A 191 -1.32 6.04 -8.11
CA SER A 191 -0.28 6.83 -7.43
C SER A 191 1.00 6.93 -8.27
N GLU A 192 1.41 5.86 -8.96
CA GLU A 192 2.55 5.87 -9.88
C GLU A 192 2.31 6.82 -11.07
N ALA A 193 1.12 6.76 -11.67
CA ALA A 193 0.74 7.66 -12.76
C ALA A 193 0.67 9.12 -12.30
N ALA A 194 0.11 9.36 -11.12
CA ALA A 194 0.02 10.70 -10.52
C ALA A 194 1.42 11.28 -10.24
N GLU A 195 2.35 10.46 -9.77
CA GLU A 195 3.73 10.88 -9.52
C GLU A 195 4.45 11.25 -10.82
N ALA A 196 4.34 10.45 -11.88
CA ALA A 196 4.96 10.75 -13.16
C ALA A 196 4.40 12.05 -13.78
N ALA A 197 3.08 12.26 -13.73
CA ALA A 197 2.46 13.53 -14.15
C ALA A 197 2.89 14.70 -13.24
N GLY A 198 3.11 14.44 -11.96
CA GLY A 198 3.62 15.42 -10.99
C GLY A 198 5.05 15.86 -11.29
N GLN A 199 5.92 14.94 -11.72
CA GLN A 199 7.29 15.24 -12.13
C GLN A 199 7.32 16.15 -13.37
N GLU A 200 6.51 15.83 -14.38
CA GLU A 200 6.39 16.65 -15.59
C GLU A 200 5.95 18.08 -15.24
N ARG A 201 4.87 18.21 -14.45
CA ARG A 201 4.34 19.51 -14.04
C ARG A 201 5.35 20.33 -13.23
N ALA A 202 6.06 19.68 -12.31
CA ALA A 202 7.06 20.36 -11.48
C ALA A 202 8.22 20.92 -12.33
N LEU A 203 8.67 20.15 -13.32
CA LEU A 203 9.70 20.58 -14.26
C LEU A 203 9.22 21.74 -15.14
N VAL A 204 8.01 21.67 -15.69
CA VAL A 204 7.41 22.76 -16.49
C VAL A 204 7.27 24.03 -15.66
N SER A 205 6.74 23.95 -14.44
CA SER A 205 6.61 25.10 -13.54
C SER A 205 7.95 25.74 -13.23
N HIS A 206 9.00 24.94 -13.02
CA HIS A 206 10.35 25.44 -12.81
C HIS A 206 10.86 26.25 -14.01
N LEU A 207 10.68 25.72 -15.23
CA LEU A 207 11.11 26.38 -16.47
C LEU A 207 10.39 27.71 -16.70
N ILE A 208 9.08 27.74 -16.46
CA ILE A 208 8.27 28.95 -16.58
C ILE A 208 8.72 30.00 -15.56
N ALA A 209 8.91 29.61 -14.29
CA ALA A 209 9.35 30.53 -13.24
C ALA A 209 10.75 31.11 -13.52
N LYS A 210 11.66 30.28 -14.05
CA LYS A 210 13.02 30.70 -14.43
C LYS A 210 13.08 31.54 -15.70
N GLY A 211 12.06 31.47 -16.57
CA GLY A 211 12.01 32.20 -17.84
C GLY A 211 12.97 31.69 -18.94
N SER A 212 13.63 30.55 -18.74
CA SER A 212 14.54 29.92 -19.71
C SER A 212 14.68 28.41 -19.45
N GLY A 213 14.89 27.60 -20.49
CA GLY A 213 15.04 26.15 -20.38
C GLY A 213 16.36 25.61 -20.92
N ASP A 214 16.92 24.62 -20.22
CA ASP A 214 18.17 23.92 -20.57
C ASP A 214 17.91 22.56 -21.26
N ALA A 215 18.86 22.11 -22.08
CA ALA A 215 18.80 20.85 -22.84
C ALA A 215 18.77 19.59 -21.96
N THR A 216 19.26 19.67 -20.72
CA THR A 216 19.17 18.59 -19.72
C THR A 216 17.74 18.40 -19.24
N GLN A 217 17.02 19.51 -19.04
CA GLN A 217 15.63 19.53 -18.59
C GLN A 217 14.68 19.00 -19.69
N ALA A 218 14.96 19.33 -20.96
CA ALA A 218 14.21 18.79 -22.10
C ALA A 218 14.42 17.27 -22.34
N ARG A 219 15.51 16.67 -21.81
CA ARG A 219 15.71 15.22 -21.83
C ARG A 219 14.90 14.53 -20.73
N HIS A 220 14.94 15.05 -19.51
CA HIS A 220 14.11 14.53 -18.40
C HIS A 220 12.60 14.61 -18.71
N LEU A 221 12.14 15.69 -19.34
CA LEU A 221 10.75 15.82 -19.79
C LEU A 221 10.34 14.69 -20.75
N ARG A 222 11.24 14.29 -21.66
CA ARG A 222 11.00 13.17 -22.57
C ARG A 222 10.98 11.82 -21.85
N GLU A 223 11.93 11.57 -20.94
CA GLU A 223 11.95 10.33 -20.16
C GLU A 223 10.69 10.15 -19.30
N VAL A 224 10.23 11.22 -18.62
CA VAL A 224 9.00 11.19 -17.82
C VAL A 224 7.77 10.99 -18.72
N HIS A 225 7.73 11.64 -19.87
CA HIS A 225 6.65 11.45 -20.85
C HIS A 225 6.58 10.00 -21.37
N ASP A 226 7.72 9.38 -21.66
CA ASP A 226 7.78 8.00 -22.12
C ASP A 226 7.35 7.02 -21.01
N GLN A 227 7.67 7.28 -19.75
CA GLN A 227 7.16 6.50 -18.61
C GLN A 227 5.63 6.57 -18.50
N LEU A 228 5.02 7.73 -18.72
CA LEU A 228 3.56 7.89 -18.73
C LEU A 228 2.90 7.10 -19.87
N GLN A 229 3.56 7.00 -21.03
CA GLN A 229 3.06 6.20 -22.16
C GLN A 229 3.06 4.70 -21.82
N LEU A 230 4.07 4.22 -21.09
CA LEU A 230 4.17 2.82 -20.68
C LEU A 230 3.08 2.40 -19.69
N LEU A 231 2.62 3.32 -18.83
CA LEU A 231 1.52 3.07 -17.88
C LEU A 231 0.12 3.08 -18.53
N ARG A 232 0.02 3.42 -19.83
CA ARG A 232 -1.24 3.52 -20.57
C ARG A 232 -1.63 2.23 -21.30
N HIS A 233 -0.74 1.23 -21.31
CA HIS A 233 -0.88 -0.06 -21.97
C HIS A 233 -0.88 -1.21 -20.96
#